data_AF-A0A953WWR2-F1
#
_entry.id   AF-A0A953WWR2-F1
#
_cell.length_a   1.000
_cell.length_b   1.000
_cell.length_c   1.000
_cell.angle_alpha   90.00
_cell.angle_beta   90.00
_cell.angle_gamma   90.00
#
_symmetry.space_group_name_H-M   'P 1'
#
loop_
_entity.id
_entity.type
_entity.pdbx_description
1 polymer ?
#
loop_
_entity_poly.entity_id
_entity_poly.type
_entity_poly.pdbx_seq_one_letter_code
_entity_poly.pdbx_strand_id
1 'polypeptide(L)'
;MLNPRAFLFALAGAIAVCATAAAQPACQSDWVNTAVPIGGVVTGTNEFRVGIADGLSFGLRPDEAGWRVDMQGRDGAVIPSRPVPRGIPPVRGQNNPTESFMFGPDVFDPAVHPELTVPGRPQNAATVEPATGKQGQGWLTITDQAFSEDEPPRRVYMAFEGCVVWNDGPRSPDLSHYPATEDLSGFPGWVVTAFADCGLPDTLLLSGRMPRPGYRQRAWLEPDLDGDGRPDLVALVDRPGDARHGLAVCLQAGKALTILGLERGKAEASSLTSDFLADVAWWNVDGRTALLGLETGDSRKLYLDKAGDLVSERRETAP
;
A
#
# COMPACT_ATOMS: atom_id res chain seq x y z
N MET A 1 -41.80 65.90 14.81
CA MET A 1 -40.48 65.49 15.33
C MET A 1 -40.35 63.99 15.14
N LEU A 2 -39.18 63.55 14.68
CA LEU A 2 -38.91 62.25 14.03
C LEU A 2 -39.28 61.03 14.88
N ASN A 3 -39.91 60.02 14.26
CA ASN A 3 -40.14 58.70 14.83
C ASN A 3 -39.34 57.67 14.00
N PRO A 4 -38.37 56.94 14.59
CA PRO A 4 -37.46 56.08 13.83
C PRO A 4 -38.13 54.74 13.53
N ARG A 5 -38.28 54.44 12.24
CA ARG A 5 -38.64 53.09 11.77
C ARG A 5 -37.42 52.19 11.89
N ALA A 6 -37.47 51.24 12.82
CA ALA A 6 -36.53 50.14 12.93
C ALA A 6 -36.65 49.24 11.69
N PHE A 7 -35.63 49.26 10.83
CA PHE A 7 -35.43 48.29 9.76
C PHE A 7 -34.67 47.09 10.35
N LEU A 8 -35.38 46.00 10.65
CA LEU A 8 -34.74 44.70 10.86
C LEU A 8 -34.32 44.15 9.49
N PHE A 9 -33.02 44.19 9.19
CA PHE A 9 -32.42 43.36 8.15
C PHE A 9 -32.12 41.99 8.74
N ALA A 10 -32.91 40.97 8.37
CA ALA A 10 -32.57 39.58 8.62
C ALA A 10 -31.46 39.16 7.64
N LEU A 11 -30.22 39.10 8.11
CA LEU A 11 -29.12 38.44 7.39
C LEU A 11 -29.38 36.92 7.46
N ALA A 12 -29.96 36.36 6.39
CA ALA A 12 -29.94 34.92 6.19
C ALA A 12 -28.51 34.52 5.81
N GLY A 13 -27.72 34.09 6.80
CA GLY A 13 -26.41 33.50 6.57
C GLY A 13 -26.56 32.19 5.82
N ALA A 14 -26.20 32.19 4.54
CA ALA A 14 -26.04 30.96 3.77
C ALA A 14 -24.84 30.20 4.37
N ILE A 15 -25.12 29.21 5.21
CA ILE A 15 -24.14 28.22 5.62
C ILE A 15 -23.85 27.39 4.37
N ALA A 16 -22.76 27.71 3.68
CA ALA A 16 -22.20 26.85 2.67
C ALA A 16 -21.73 25.57 3.37
N VAL A 17 -22.59 24.56 3.36
CA VAL A 17 -22.20 23.19 3.71
C VAL A 17 -21.28 22.73 2.59
N CYS A 18 -19.97 22.98 2.73
CA CYS A 18 -18.97 22.30 1.94
C CYS A 18 -19.06 20.82 2.31
N ALA A 19 -19.81 20.06 1.51
CA ALA A 19 -19.71 18.60 1.53
C ALA A 19 -18.25 18.26 1.26
N THR A 20 -17.54 17.78 2.26
CA THR A 20 -16.22 17.19 2.09
C THR A 20 -16.42 15.93 1.25
N ALA A 21 -16.17 16.04 -0.06
CA ALA A 21 -16.04 14.86 -0.90
C ALA A 21 -14.98 13.98 -0.26
N ALA A 22 -15.33 12.73 0.06
CA ALA A 22 -14.36 11.77 0.55
C ALA A 22 -13.24 11.69 -0.48
N ALA A 23 -12.01 12.02 -0.07
CA ALA A 23 -10.85 11.95 -0.95
C ALA A 23 -10.77 10.54 -1.52
N GLN A 24 -10.75 10.42 -2.86
CA GLN A 24 -10.57 9.13 -3.49
C GLN A 24 -9.19 8.58 -3.08
N PRO A 25 -9.06 7.27 -2.81
CA PRO A 25 -7.76 6.69 -2.53
C PRO A 25 -6.81 7.02 -3.68
N ALA A 26 -5.60 7.48 -3.34
CA ALA A 26 -4.60 7.79 -4.35
C ALA A 26 -4.23 6.51 -5.11
N CYS A 27 -4.20 6.57 -6.45
CA CYS A 27 -3.76 5.45 -7.27
C CYS A 27 -2.24 5.31 -7.19
N GLN A 28 -1.76 4.59 -6.20
CA GLN A 28 -0.34 4.54 -5.86
C GLN A 28 0.05 3.14 -5.40
N SER A 29 1.11 2.60 -6.02
CA SER A 29 1.63 1.26 -5.73
C SER A 29 2.21 1.17 -4.33
N ASP A 30 2.23 -0.01 -3.73
CA ASP A 30 2.90 -0.38 -2.48
C ASP A 30 3.80 -1.62 -2.72
N TRP A 31 4.44 -2.21 -1.69
CA TRP A 31 5.34 -3.35 -1.89
C TRP A 31 4.63 -4.68 -2.18
N VAL A 32 3.33 -4.79 -1.87
CA VAL A 32 2.49 -5.95 -2.16
C VAL A 32 1.72 -5.71 -3.46
N ASN A 33 1.31 -4.47 -3.70
CA ASN A 33 0.36 -4.11 -4.73
C ASN A 33 0.93 -3.14 -5.75
N THR A 34 0.90 -3.49 -7.02
CA THR A 34 1.05 -2.51 -8.09
C THR A 34 -0.28 -1.81 -8.33
N ALA A 35 -0.24 -0.48 -8.45
CA ALA A 35 -1.37 0.37 -8.78
C ALA A 35 -1.07 1.18 -10.05
N VAL A 36 -1.94 1.08 -11.05
CA VAL A 36 -1.82 1.81 -12.32
C VAL A 36 -3.05 2.69 -12.54
N PRO A 37 -2.87 4.00 -12.75
CA PRO A 37 -3.97 4.88 -13.10
C PRO A 37 -4.47 4.52 -14.50
N ILE A 38 -5.78 4.45 -14.64
CA ILE A 38 -6.46 4.20 -15.91
C ILE A 38 -7.40 5.36 -16.20
N GLY A 39 -7.57 5.70 -17.47
CA GLY A 39 -8.51 6.72 -17.89
C GLY A 39 -8.68 6.72 -19.40
N GLY A 40 -9.85 7.16 -19.84
CA GLY A 40 -10.16 7.16 -21.27
C GLY A 40 -11.59 7.56 -21.56
N VAL A 41 -11.94 7.46 -22.84
CA VAL A 41 -13.28 7.71 -23.35
C VAL A 41 -13.71 6.49 -24.16
N VAL A 42 -14.87 5.94 -23.84
CA VAL A 42 -15.53 4.90 -24.63
C VAL A 42 -16.75 5.47 -25.34
N THR A 43 -17.00 5.05 -26.58
CA THR A 43 -18.10 5.54 -27.41
C THR A 43 -18.77 4.39 -28.16
N GLY A 44 -20.10 4.29 -28.06
CA GLY A 44 -20.89 3.36 -28.87
C GLY A 44 -20.46 1.90 -28.73
N THR A 45 -20.03 1.27 -29.83
CA THR A 45 -19.61 -0.13 -29.86
C THR A 45 -18.10 -0.31 -29.73
N ASN A 46 -17.35 0.77 -29.50
CA ASN A 46 -15.90 0.71 -29.44
C ASN A 46 -15.46 0.16 -28.09
N GLU A 47 -14.61 -0.86 -28.13
CA GLU A 47 -13.89 -1.34 -26.95
C GLU A 47 -12.77 -0.36 -26.60
N PHE A 48 -12.61 -0.08 -25.31
CA PHE A 48 -11.39 0.52 -24.79
C PHE A 48 -10.52 -0.59 -24.22
N ARG A 49 -9.23 -0.54 -24.53
CA ARG A 49 -8.23 -1.45 -23.96
C ARG A 49 -6.91 -0.72 -23.79
N VAL A 50 -6.30 -0.89 -22.62
CA VAL A 50 -4.99 -0.34 -22.30
C VAL A 50 -4.15 -1.42 -21.64
N GLY A 51 -2.90 -1.56 -22.11
CA GLY A 51 -1.91 -2.38 -21.42
C GLY A 51 -1.52 -1.70 -20.11
N ILE A 52 -1.52 -2.46 -19.02
CA ILE A 52 -0.99 -2.04 -17.72
C ILE A 52 0.28 -2.86 -17.42
N ALA A 53 0.87 -2.70 -16.24
CA ALA A 53 2.12 -3.38 -15.90
C ALA A 53 1.99 -4.93 -15.88
N ASP A 54 3.13 -5.61 -15.94
CA ASP A 54 3.27 -7.08 -15.90
C ASP A 54 2.60 -7.88 -17.03
N GLY A 55 2.16 -7.20 -18.09
CA GLY A 55 1.45 -7.80 -19.22
C GLY A 55 -0.05 -7.96 -18.96
N LEU A 56 -0.57 -7.39 -17.88
CA LEU A 56 -2.01 -7.26 -17.69
C LEU A 56 -2.56 -6.21 -18.68
N SER A 57 -3.84 -6.33 -19.02
CA SER A 57 -4.56 -5.24 -19.69
C SER A 57 -5.93 -5.03 -19.07
N PHE A 58 -6.31 -3.76 -18.97
CA PHE A 58 -7.65 -3.33 -18.58
C PHE A 58 -8.44 -3.00 -19.83
N GLY A 59 -9.71 -3.39 -19.86
CA GLY A 59 -10.62 -3.04 -20.94
C GLY A 59 -12.04 -2.74 -20.47
N LEU A 60 -12.74 -1.95 -21.28
CA LEU A 60 -14.17 -1.73 -21.19
C LEU A 60 -14.80 -2.17 -22.51
N ARG A 61 -15.64 -3.20 -22.44
CA ARG A 61 -16.37 -3.73 -23.60
C ARG A 61 -17.85 -3.36 -23.50
N PRO A 62 -18.51 -2.99 -24.62
CA PRO A 62 -19.95 -2.81 -24.62
C PRO A 62 -20.67 -4.10 -24.20
N ASP A 63 -21.74 -3.97 -23.43
CA ASP A 63 -22.61 -5.05 -22.96
C ASP A 63 -24.08 -4.59 -23.04
N GLU A 64 -25.04 -5.53 -22.92
CA GLU A 64 -26.47 -5.22 -23.07
C GLU A 64 -26.96 -4.14 -22.08
N ALA A 65 -26.35 -4.07 -20.90
CA ALA A 65 -26.70 -3.15 -19.83
C ALA A 65 -25.68 -2.00 -19.63
N GLY A 66 -24.74 -1.79 -20.55
CA GLY A 66 -23.75 -0.71 -20.47
C GLY A 66 -22.34 -1.15 -20.83
N TRP A 67 -21.39 -0.98 -19.91
CA TRP A 67 -19.99 -1.34 -20.11
C TRP A 67 -19.57 -2.42 -19.13
N ARG A 68 -18.95 -3.48 -19.65
CA ARG A 68 -18.35 -4.55 -18.85
C ARG A 68 -16.86 -4.29 -18.69
N VAL A 69 -16.38 -4.32 -17.45
CA VAL A 69 -14.95 -4.33 -17.13
C VAL A 69 -14.36 -5.69 -17.52
N ASP A 70 -13.30 -5.67 -18.31
CA ASP A 70 -12.54 -6.84 -18.74
C ASP A 70 -11.10 -6.70 -18.25
N MET A 71 -10.54 -7.77 -17.71
CA MET A 71 -9.14 -7.87 -17.33
C MET A 71 -8.53 -9.02 -18.13
N GLN A 72 -7.38 -8.82 -18.77
CA GLN A 72 -6.67 -9.90 -19.45
C GLN A 72 -5.27 -10.07 -18.91
N GLY A 73 -4.82 -11.32 -18.87
CA GLY A 73 -3.45 -11.70 -18.56
C GLY A 73 -2.48 -11.46 -19.72
N ARG A 74 -1.20 -11.74 -19.47
CA ARG A 74 -0.10 -11.63 -20.46
C ARG A 74 -0.30 -12.50 -21.69
N ASP A 75 -0.98 -13.62 -21.54
CA ASP A 75 -1.35 -14.57 -22.59
C ASP A 75 -2.63 -14.17 -23.34
N GLY A 76 -3.23 -13.02 -22.99
CA GLY A 76 -4.52 -12.57 -23.51
C GLY A 76 -5.72 -13.32 -22.91
N ALA A 77 -5.50 -14.23 -21.96
CA ALA A 77 -6.61 -14.92 -21.30
C ALA A 77 -7.43 -13.95 -20.46
N VAL A 78 -8.76 -14.04 -20.57
CA VAL A 78 -9.68 -13.24 -19.76
C VAL A 78 -9.59 -13.69 -18.30
N ILE A 79 -9.27 -12.75 -17.42
CA ILE A 79 -9.29 -12.91 -15.98
C ILE A 79 -10.71 -12.59 -15.51
N PRO A 80 -11.37 -13.49 -14.76
CA PRO A 80 -12.72 -13.23 -14.25
C PRO A 80 -12.75 -11.93 -13.45
N SER A 81 -13.70 -11.04 -13.75
CA SER A 81 -13.93 -9.79 -13.05
C SER A 81 -15.38 -9.70 -12.58
N ARG A 82 -15.63 -8.97 -11.48
CA ARG A 82 -16.99 -8.62 -11.06
C ARG A 82 -17.07 -7.20 -10.54
N PRO A 83 -18.16 -6.47 -10.83
CA PRO A 83 -18.45 -5.23 -10.12
C PRO A 83 -18.72 -5.55 -8.64
N VAL A 84 -18.29 -4.66 -7.75
CA VAL A 84 -18.60 -4.69 -6.31
C VAL A 84 -19.81 -3.78 -6.11
N PRO A 85 -21.01 -4.33 -5.81
CA PRO A 85 -22.21 -3.52 -5.69
C PRO A 85 -22.08 -2.51 -4.54
N ARG A 86 -22.04 -1.21 -4.83
CA ARG A 86 -22.08 -0.15 -3.83
C ARG A 86 -23.50 0.36 -3.61
N GLY A 87 -24.36 -0.47 -3.01
CA GLY A 87 -25.72 -0.07 -2.65
C GLY A 87 -26.53 0.50 -3.82
N ILE A 88 -27.64 1.16 -3.50
CA ILE A 88 -28.50 1.80 -4.52
C ILE A 88 -27.73 3.00 -5.12
N PRO A 89 -27.61 3.12 -6.46
CA PRO A 89 -26.91 4.24 -7.09
C PRO A 89 -27.45 5.58 -6.58
N PRO A 90 -26.60 6.60 -6.37
CA PRO A 90 -27.07 7.91 -5.97
C PRO A 90 -28.05 8.46 -7.02
N VAL A 91 -29.11 9.11 -6.53
CA VAL A 91 -30.13 9.76 -7.36
C VAL A 91 -29.44 10.76 -8.31
N ARG A 92 -29.89 10.78 -9.57
CA ARG A 92 -29.40 11.63 -10.67
C ARG A 92 -29.01 13.04 -10.18
N GLY A 93 -27.76 13.44 -10.43
CA GLY A 93 -27.34 14.85 -10.33
C GLY A 93 -26.51 15.24 -9.11
N GLN A 94 -25.99 14.31 -8.29
CA GLN A 94 -25.19 14.70 -7.12
C GLN A 94 -23.76 14.16 -6.98
N ASN A 95 -23.31 13.12 -7.70
CA ASN A 95 -21.89 12.71 -7.68
C ASN A 95 -21.54 11.94 -8.96
N ASN A 96 -20.31 12.08 -9.45
CA ASN A 96 -19.73 11.19 -10.45
C ASN A 96 -19.76 9.76 -9.90
N PRO A 97 -20.51 8.81 -10.49
CA PRO A 97 -20.62 7.48 -9.94
C PRO A 97 -19.25 6.80 -9.99
N THR A 98 -18.81 6.30 -8.83
CA THR A 98 -17.61 5.47 -8.71
C THR A 98 -18.04 4.02 -8.63
N GLU A 99 -17.70 3.25 -9.66
CA GLU A 99 -17.86 1.81 -9.68
C GLU A 99 -16.57 1.16 -9.18
N SER A 100 -16.69 0.13 -8.34
CA SER A 100 -15.56 -0.69 -7.92
C SER A 100 -15.70 -2.07 -8.54
N PHE A 101 -14.57 -2.72 -8.82
CA PHE A 101 -14.54 -4.07 -9.33
C PHE A 101 -13.42 -4.87 -8.68
N MET A 102 -13.58 -6.18 -8.64
CA MET A 102 -12.54 -7.13 -8.26
C MET A 102 -12.27 -8.05 -9.43
N PHE A 103 -11.06 -8.57 -9.54
CA PHE A 103 -10.70 -9.54 -10.56
C PHE A 103 -9.81 -10.64 -9.98
N GLY A 104 -9.94 -11.83 -10.55
CA GLY A 104 -9.08 -12.97 -10.29
C GLY A 104 -9.76 -14.32 -10.26
N PRO A 105 -8.99 -15.41 -10.10
CA PRO A 105 -9.49 -16.78 -10.17
C PRO A 105 -10.53 -17.06 -9.08
N ASP A 106 -10.37 -16.43 -7.91
CA ASP A 106 -11.19 -16.71 -6.73
C ASP A 106 -12.27 -15.63 -6.51
N VAL A 107 -12.47 -14.72 -7.49
CA VAL A 107 -13.42 -13.62 -7.33
C VAL A 107 -14.87 -14.08 -7.14
N PHE A 108 -15.14 -15.34 -7.52
CA PHE A 108 -16.42 -16.03 -7.36
C PHE A 108 -16.38 -17.14 -6.30
N ASP A 109 -15.26 -17.33 -5.59
CA ASP A 109 -15.16 -18.35 -4.54
C ASP A 109 -15.90 -17.85 -3.29
N PRO A 110 -17.02 -18.49 -2.89
CA PRO A 110 -17.76 -18.11 -1.68
C PRO A 110 -16.95 -18.31 -0.39
N ALA A 111 -15.88 -19.11 -0.41
CA ALA A 111 -14.96 -19.25 0.73
C ALA A 111 -14.10 -18.00 0.96
N VAL A 112 -13.79 -17.27 -0.11
CA VAL A 112 -13.01 -16.02 -0.08
C VAL A 112 -13.94 -14.81 0.05
N HIS A 113 -15.12 -14.90 -0.55
CA HIS A 113 -16.12 -13.84 -0.62
C HIS A 113 -17.44 -14.28 0.03
N PRO A 114 -17.51 -14.27 1.38
CA PRO A 114 -18.67 -14.77 2.11
C PRO A 114 -19.94 -13.99 1.82
N GLU A 115 -19.87 -12.77 1.28
CA GLU A 115 -21.02 -12.01 0.78
C GLU A 115 -21.71 -12.66 -0.44
N LEU A 116 -21.03 -13.59 -1.13
CA LEU A 116 -21.64 -14.46 -2.14
C LEU A 116 -22.49 -15.57 -1.53
N THR A 117 -22.34 -15.80 -0.22
CA THR A 117 -23.11 -16.77 0.55
C THR A 117 -24.28 -16.03 1.23
N VAL A 118 -25.51 -16.48 0.97
CA VAL A 118 -26.77 -15.94 1.53
C VAL A 118 -26.66 -15.78 3.07
N PRO A 119 -27.23 -14.74 3.71
CA PRO A 119 -26.76 -14.28 5.02
C PRO A 119 -27.02 -15.31 6.12
N GLY A 120 -25.95 -15.84 6.71
CA GLY A 120 -26.10 -16.84 7.76
C GLY A 120 -24.82 -17.41 8.37
N ARG A 121 -23.76 -16.62 8.53
CA ARG A 121 -22.72 -16.81 9.58
C ARG A 121 -21.62 -15.75 9.45
N PRO A 122 -21.20 -15.08 10.53
CA PRO A 122 -19.90 -14.42 10.56
C PRO A 122 -18.82 -15.46 10.90
N GLN A 123 -17.64 -15.37 10.27
CA GLN A 123 -16.36 -15.16 10.96
C GLN A 123 -15.13 -15.48 10.09
N ASN A 124 -14.11 -14.63 10.30
CA ASN A 124 -12.66 -14.85 10.14
C ASN A 124 -12.19 -15.39 8.79
N ALA A 125 -11.90 -14.48 7.86
CA ALA A 125 -11.07 -14.79 6.70
C ALA A 125 -9.62 -15.05 7.18
N ALA A 126 -9.08 -16.19 6.79
CA ALA A 126 -7.69 -16.52 6.96
C ALA A 126 -6.81 -15.60 6.10
N THR A 127 -5.66 -15.20 6.63
CA THR A 127 -4.55 -14.50 5.98
C THR A 127 -3.87 -15.41 4.95
N VAL A 128 -4.62 -15.92 3.97
CA VAL A 128 -4.05 -16.73 2.89
C VAL A 128 -3.38 -15.79 1.91
N GLU A 129 -2.08 -16.00 1.70
CA GLU A 129 -1.26 -15.29 0.73
C GLU A 129 -1.88 -15.48 -0.67
N PRO A 130 -2.33 -14.43 -1.36
CA PRO A 130 -3.01 -14.58 -2.64
C PRO A 130 -2.06 -15.15 -3.69
N ALA A 131 -2.58 -16.01 -4.56
CA ALA A 131 -1.83 -16.57 -5.67
C ALA A 131 -1.30 -15.44 -6.59
N THR A 132 -0.04 -15.59 -7.02
CA THR A 132 0.73 -14.58 -7.75
C THR A 132 0.00 -14.03 -8.98
N GLY A 133 -0.09 -12.70 -9.09
CA GLY A 133 -0.38 -11.98 -10.34
C GLY A 133 -1.77 -12.17 -10.95
N LYS A 134 -2.75 -12.70 -10.21
CA LYS A 134 -4.10 -12.90 -10.76
C LYS A 134 -5.23 -12.26 -9.96
N GLN A 135 -4.95 -11.67 -8.80
CA GLN A 135 -5.99 -11.05 -7.98
C GLN A 135 -5.74 -9.56 -7.78
N GLY A 136 -6.80 -8.79 -7.92
CA GLY A 136 -6.75 -7.36 -7.70
C GLY A 136 -8.14 -6.75 -7.60
N GLN A 137 -8.14 -5.45 -7.39
CA GLN A 137 -9.31 -4.62 -7.36
C GLN A 137 -9.07 -3.37 -8.19
N GLY A 138 -10.14 -2.72 -8.63
CA GLY A 138 -10.03 -1.41 -9.22
C GLY A 138 -11.26 -0.59 -8.92
N TRP A 139 -11.14 0.68 -9.23
CA TRP A 139 -12.27 1.59 -9.25
C TRP A 139 -12.20 2.45 -10.49
N LEU A 140 -13.36 2.84 -10.97
CA LEU A 140 -13.53 3.79 -12.05
C LEU A 140 -14.57 4.82 -11.63
N THR A 141 -14.30 6.07 -11.93
CA THR A 141 -15.16 7.22 -11.69
C THR A 141 -15.57 7.74 -13.04
N ILE A 142 -16.88 7.74 -13.29
CA ILE A 142 -17.42 8.28 -14.53
C ILE A 142 -17.35 9.80 -14.41
N THR A 143 -16.45 10.43 -15.17
CA THR A 143 -16.22 11.87 -15.13
C THR A 143 -17.18 12.63 -16.04
N ASP A 144 -17.65 11.98 -17.10
CA ASP A 144 -18.63 12.53 -18.03
C ASP A 144 -19.40 11.41 -18.74
N GLN A 145 -20.67 11.66 -19.04
CA GLN A 145 -21.52 10.75 -19.80
C GLN A 145 -22.57 11.53 -20.58
N ALA A 146 -22.70 11.23 -21.87
CA ALA A 146 -23.81 11.75 -22.66
C ALA A 146 -24.22 10.79 -23.77
N PHE A 147 -25.34 11.11 -24.40
CA PHE A 147 -25.70 10.53 -25.69
C PHE A 147 -24.93 11.30 -26.77
N SER A 148 -24.23 10.59 -27.64
CA SER A 148 -23.64 11.18 -28.83
C SER A 148 -24.73 11.83 -29.68
N GLU A 149 -24.44 13.02 -30.18
CA GLU A 149 -25.29 13.76 -31.11
C GLU A 149 -25.26 13.17 -32.54
N ASP A 150 -24.41 12.17 -32.79
CA ASP A 150 -24.29 11.53 -34.11
C ASP A 150 -25.58 10.79 -34.50
N GLU A 151 -26.08 11.00 -35.73
CA GLU A 151 -27.19 10.22 -36.28
C GLU A 151 -26.74 8.82 -36.75
N PRO A 152 -27.48 7.75 -36.39
CA PRO A 152 -28.64 7.74 -35.51
C PRO A 152 -28.25 7.91 -34.03
N PRO A 153 -28.99 8.74 -33.24
CA PRO A 153 -28.66 9.06 -31.85
C PRO A 153 -28.85 7.83 -30.97
N ARG A 154 -27.81 7.02 -30.84
CA ARG A 154 -27.80 5.77 -30.06
C ARG A 154 -26.48 5.46 -29.37
N ARG A 155 -25.45 6.29 -29.54
CA ARG A 155 -24.12 5.98 -28.99
C ARG A 155 -23.96 6.70 -27.67
N VAL A 156 -24.05 5.97 -26.56
CA VAL A 156 -23.64 6.49 -25.26
C VAL A 156 -22.11 6.65 -25.29
N TYR A 157 -21.59 7.81 -24.87
CA TYR A 157 -20.18 7.93 -24.50
C TYR A 157 -20.03 8.02 -22.99
N MET A 158 -18.88 7.55 -22.52
CA MET A 158 -18.50 7.62 -21.12
C MET A 158 -17.02 7.99 -21.05
N ALA A 159 -16.70 9.10 -20.39
CA ALA A 159 -15.36 9.42 -19.94
C ALA A 159 -15.17 8.92 -18.51
N PHE A 160 -14.01 8.36 -18.22
CA PHE A 160 -13.72 7.80 -16.91
C PHE A 160 -12.26 7.97 -16.52
N GLU A 161 -12.04 7.98 -15.22
CA GLU A 161 -10.73 7.91 -14.57
C GLU A 161 -10.80 6.88 -13.45
N GLY A 162 -9.70 6.20 -13.16
CA GLY A 162 -9.71 5.11 -12.21
C GLY A 162 -8.33 4.61 -11.84
N CYS A 163 -8.33 3.52 -11.09
CA CYS A 163 -7.12 2.82 -10.71
C CYS A 163 -7.37 1.33 -10.77
N VAL A 164 -6.37 0.60 -11.25
CA VAL A 164 -6.29 -0.86 -11.10
C VAL A 164 -5.17 -1.15 -10.12
N VAL A 165 -5.49 -1.88 -9.06
CA VAL A 165 -4.57 -2.31 -8.01
C VAL A 165 -4.56 -3.82 -7.98
N TRP A 166 -3.41 -4.45 -8.14
CA TRP A 166 -3.29 -5.90 -8.00
C TRP A 166 -2.12 -6.25 -7.13
N ASN A 167 -2.25 -7.41 -6.49
CA ASN A 167 -1.14 -7.99 -5.77
C ASN A 167 -0.17 -8.56 -6.81
N ASP A 168 1.07 -8.08 -6.83
CA ASP A 168 2.15 -8.64 -7.69
C ASP A 168 2.45 -10.10 -7.32
N GLY A 169 1.87 -10.58 -6.24
CA GLY A 169 2.19 -11.82 -5.56
C GLY A 169 3.49 -11.69 -4.79
N PRO A 170 3.85 -12.73 -4.03
CA PRO A 170 5.21 -12.83 -3.53
C PRO A 170 6.12 -12.98 -4.74
N ARG A 171 6.81 -11.89 -5.13
CA ARG A 171 8.00 -12.05 -5.97
C ARG A 171 8.91 -13.00 -5.20
N SER A 172 9.33 -14.08 -5.85
CA SER A 172 10.29 -15.00 -5.21
C SER A 172 11.54 -14.17 -4.91
N PRO A 173 11.88 -13.99 -3.63
CA PRO A 173 13.05 -13.19 -3.29
C PRO A 173 14.28 -13.85 -3.91
N ASP A 174 15.22 -13.04 -4.40
CA ASP A 174 16.51 -13.57 -4.80
C ASP A 174 17.28 -13.96 -3.54
N LEU A 175 17.35 -15.28 -3.29
CA LEU A 175 18.03 -15.84 -2.13
C LEU A 175 19.46 -16.27 -2.44
N SER A 176 19.97 -16.03 -3.64
CA SER A 176 21.27 -16.56 -4.10
C SER A 176 22.46 -16.06 -3.27
N HIS A 177 22.33 -14.91 -2.60
CA HIS A 177 23.35 -14.31 -1.75
C HIS A 177 23.21 -14.69 -0.26
N TYR A 178 22.13 -15.37 0.14
CA TYR A 178 21.99 -15.89 1.50
C TYR A 178 22.66 -17.27 1.60
N PRO A 179 23.59 -17.47 2.56
CA PRO A 179 24.33 -18.73 2.69
C PRO A 179 23.43 -19.88 3.18
N ALA A 180 22.38 -19.59 3.95
CA ALA A 180 21.37 -20.54 4.37
C ALA A 180 19.97 -19.92 4.37
N THR A 181 18.94 -20.69 3.98
CA THR A 181 17.54 -20.24 4.06
C THR A 181 17.04 -20.08 5.49
N GLU A 182 17.72 -20.72 6.45
CA GLU A 182 17.43 -20.62 7.89
C GLU A 182 17.62 -19.19 8.41
N ASP A 183 18.53 -18.42 7.82
CA ASP A 183 18.77 -17.00 8.14
C ASP A 183 17.53 -16.14 7.89
N LEU A 184 16.64 -16.60 7.00
CA LEU A 184 15.38 -15.96 6.62
C LEU A 184 14.16 -16.64 7.23
N SER A 185 14.31 -17.63 8.09
CA SER A 185 13.18 -18.35 8.72
C SER A 185 12.24 -17.42 9.52
N GLY A 186 12.69 -16.21 9.85
CA GLY A 186 11.90 -15.15 10.46
C GLY A 186 11.37 -14.07 9.51
N PHE A 187 11.52 -14.19 8.19
CA PHE A 187 11.09 -13.17 7.22
C PHE A 187 10.13 -13.77 6.18
N PRO A 188 8.93 -13.18 5.98
CA PRO A 188 8.10 -13.54 4.84
C PRO A 188 8.76 -13.04 3.54
N GLY A 189 8.55 -13.74 2.43
CA GLY A 189 9.24 -13.45 1.16
C GLY A 189 9.04 -12.02 0.65
N TRP A 190 7.89 -11.41 0.90
CA TRP A 190 7.62 -10.03 0.52
C TRP A 190 8.51 -9.01 1.26
N VAL A 191 8.90 -9.26 2.52
CA VAL A 191 9.80 -8.35 3.25
C VAL A 191 11.20 -8.39 2.63
N VAL A 192 11.68 -9.58 2.28
CA VAL A 192 12.97 -9.76 1.62
C VAL A 192 13.00 -9.02 0.28
N THR A 193 11.94 -9.20 -0.52
CA THR A 193 11.76 -8.47 -1.78
C THR A 193 11.67 -6.95 -1.56
N ALA A 194 10.96 -6.48 -0.54
CA ALA A 194 10.83 -5.05 -0.27
C ALA A 194 12.17 -4.39 0.06
N PHE A 195 13.02 -5.03 0.88
CA PHE A 195 14.37 -4.54 1.13
C PHE A 195 15.25 -4.55 -0.14
N ALA A 196 15.14 -5.58 -0.97
CA ALA A 196 15.83 -5.63 -2.26
C ALA A 196 15.37 -4.50 -3.20
N ASP A 197 14.06 -4.22 -3.26
CA ASP A 197 13.45 -3.12 -4.02
C ASP A 197 13.92 -1.73 -3.54
N CYS A 198 14.15 -1.57 -2.24
CA CYS A 198 14.76 -0.39 -1.64
C CYS A 198 16.27 -0.27 -1.94
N GLY A 199 16.90 -1.30 -2.53
CA GLY A 199 18.30 -1.30 -2.91
C GLY A 199 19.24 -1.85 -1.84
N LEU A 200 18.79 -2.80 -1.00
CA LEU A 200 19.67 -3.49 -0.06
C LEU A 200 20.77 -4.21 -0.84
N PRO A 201 22.06 -3.88 -0.63
CA PRO A 201 23.14 -4.50 -1.39
C PRO A 201 23.35 -5.95 -0.94
N ASP A 202 23.63 -6.86 -1.88
CA ASP A 202 23.86 -8.30 -1.62
C ASP A 202 25.01 -8.61 -0.63
N THR A 203 25.83 -7.60 -0.30
CA THR A 203 26.84 -7.69 0.77
C THR A 203 26.26 -7.61 2.19
N LEU A 204 24.98 -7.28 2.33
CA LEU A 204 24.24 -7.19 3.57
C LEU A 204 23.08 -8.19 3.54
N LEU A 205 22.92 -8.92 4.64
CA LEU A 205 21.87 -9.92 4.80
C LEU A 205 20.87 -9.45 5.86
N LEU A 206 19.58 -9.69 5.66
CA LEU A 206 18.59 -9.47 6.71
C LEU A 206 18.85 -10.43 7.89
N SER A 207 18.84 -9.90 9.11
CA SER A 207 19.20 -10.64 10.32
C SER A 207 17.97 -11.21 11.01
N GLY A 208 17.79 -12.52 10.94
CA GLY A 208 16.69 -13.26 11.58
C GLY A 208 16.78 -13.41 13.10
N ARG A 209 17.63 -12.63 13.80
CA ARG A 209 17.97 -12.86 15.22
C ARG A 209 16.99 -12.30 16.25
N MET A 210 16.09 -11.40 15.85
CA MET A 210 15.16 -10.73 16.79
C MET A 210 14.01 -11.61 17.31
N PRO A 211 13.50 -12.61 16.57
CA PRO A 211 12.62 -13.63 17.13
C PRO A 211 13.39 -14.49 18.15
N ARG A 212 13.38 -14.08 19.43
CA ARG A 212 13.95 -14.86 20.54
C ARG A 212 12.87 -15.71 21.22
N PRO A 213 13.20 -16.94 21.66
CA PRO A 213 12.29 -17.74 22.48
C PRO A 213 11.80 -16.93 23.71
N GLY A 214 10.49 -16.79 23.85
CA GLY A 214 9.86 -16.05 24.95
C GLY A 214 9.49 -14.59 24.63
N TYR A 215 10.01 -14.01 23.54
CA TYR A 215 9.64 -12.68 23.07
C TYR A 215 8.79 -12.78 21.80
N ARG A 216 7.64 -12.10 21.77
CA ARG A 216 6.77 -12.04 20.59
C ARG A 216 7.20 -10.94 19.61
N GLN A 217 8.50 -10.86 19.32
CA GLN A 217 9.05 -9.85 18.42
C GLN A 217 9.30 -10.43 17.04
N ARG A 218 8.97 -9.65 16.01
CA ARG A 218 9.23 -9.97 14.61
C ARG A 218 10.68 -9.61 14.26
N ALA A 219 11.22 -10.25 13.23
CA ALA A 219 12.54 -9.94 12.66
C ALA A 219 12.60 -8.59 11.93
N TRP A 220 11.43 -7.97 11.71
CA TRP A 220 11.24 -6.64 11.14
C TRP A 220 10.12 -5.89 11.87
N LEU A 221 10.06 -4.58 11.67
CA LEU A 221 8.97 -3.72 12.13
C LEU A 221 8.39 -2.94 10.96
N GLU A 222 7.13 -2.52 11.09
CA GLU A 222 6.32 -1.85 10.05
C GLU A 222 5.83 -0.45 10.48
N PRO A 223 6.73 0.50 10.84
CA PRO A 223 6.33 1.86 11.27
C PRO A 223 5.97 2.76 10.08
N ASP A 224 5.17 3.80 10.27
CA ASP A 224 5.01 4.90 9.30
C ASP A 224 5.98 6.04 9.67
N LEU A 225 7.17 6.06 9.06
CA LEU A 225 8.25 7.00 9.40
C LEU A 225 8.08 8.34 8.67
N ASP A 226 7.68 8.33 7.41
CA ASP A 226 7.57 9.58 6.63
C ASP A 226 6.23 10.31 6.84
N GLY A 227 5.23 9.61 7.38
CA GLY A 227 3.89 10.12 7.70
C GLY A 227 2.94 10.11 6.51
N ASP A 228 3.18 9.27 5.51
CA ASP A 228 2.35 9.15 4.32
C ASP A 228 1.15 8.19 4.50
N GLY A 229 1.02 7.58 5.69
CA GLY A 229 -0.03 6.64 6.04
C GLY A 229 0.26 5.20 5.61
N ARG A 230 1.47 4.91 5.15
CA ARG A 230 1.91 3.58 4.74
C ARG A 230 2.99 3.04 5.69
N PRO A 231 3.05 1.72 5.89
CA PRO A 231 4.13 1.13 6.65
C PRO A 231 5.44 1.19 5.83
N ASP A 232 6.51 1.62 6.47
CA ASP A 232 7.91 1.44 6.10
C ASP A 232 8.47 0.16 6.73
N LEU A 233 9.71 -0.21 6.42
CA LEU A 233 10.36 -1.38 7.02
C LEU A 233 11.61 -1.00 7.80
N VAL A 234 11.74 -1.61 8.97
CA VAL A 234 12.96 -1.55 9.76
C VAL A 234 13.42 -2.96 10.08
N ALA A 235 14.66 -3.30 9.72
CA ALA A 235 15.26 -4.62 9.96
C ALA A 235 16.70 -4.50 10.47
N LEU A 236 17.16 -5.45 11.28
CA LEU A 236 18.60 -5.61 11.51
C LEU A 236 19.22 -6.26 10.28
N VAL A 237 20.46 -5.89 9.98
CA VAL A 237 21.24 -6.48 8.89
C VAL A 237 22.63 -6.89 9.34
N ASP A 238 23.14 -7.94 8.73
CA ASP A 238 24.47 -8.50 8.98
C ASP A 238 25.35 -8.31 7.75
N ARG A 239 26.64 -8.01 7.96
CA ARG A 239 27.68 -8.01 6.92
C ARG A 239 28.59 -9.22 7.13
N PRO A 240 28.42 -10.32 6.36
CA PRO A 240 29.13 -11.58 6.62
C PRO A 240 30.65 -11.46 6.59
N GLY A 241 31.20 -10.56 5.78
CA GLY A 241 32.65 -10.45 5.56
C GLY A 241 33.44 -9.89 6.74
N ASP A 242 32.82 -9.13 7.64
CA ASP A 242 33.48 -8.49 8.79
C ASP A 242 32.69 -8.60 10.10
N ALA A 243 31.65 -9.45 10.13
CA ALA A 243 30.74 -9.65 11.26
C ALA A 243 30.15 -8.35 11.82
N ARG A 244 29.98 -7.33 10.97
CA ARG A 244 29.34 -6.08 11.39
C ARG A 244 27.83 -6.13 11.27
N HIS A 245 27.17 -5.40 12.17
CA HIS A 245 25.72 -5.32 12.26
C HIS A 245 25.24 -3.90 11.97
N GLY A 246 24.09 -3.79 11.31
CA GLY A 246 23.45 -2.54 10.96
C GLY A 246 21.95 -2.56 11.23
N LEU A 247 21.34 -1.39 11.08
CA LEU A 247 19.89 -1.22 11.02
C LEU A 247 19.55 -0.70 9.62
N ALA A 248 18.76 -1.47 8.87
CA ALA A 248 18.22 -1.07 7.59
C ALA A 248 16.84 -0.44 7.78
N VAL A 249 16.65 0.74 7.20
CA VAL A 249 15.39 1.48 7.13
C VAL A 249 15.02 1.62 5.67
N CYS A 250 13.94 0.98 5.24
CA CYS A 250 13.43 1.00 3.87
C CYS A 250 12.11 1.77 3.85
N LEU A 251 12.12 2.95 3.23
CA LEU A 251 10.94 3.78 3.04
C LEU A 251 10.14 3.31 1.83
N GLN A 252 8.87 2.98 2.05
CA GLN A 252 8.09 2.25 1.06
C GLN A 252 7.78 3.10 -0.17
N ALA A 253 7.24 4.30 0.02
CA ALA A 253 6.78 5.13 -1.10
C ALA A 253 7.93 5.61 -1.99
N GLY A 254 9.09 5.90 -1.40
CA GLY A 254 10.28 6.36 -2.10
C GLY A 254 11.20 5.25 -2.61
N LYS A 255 10.97 3.99 -2.19
CA LYS A 255 11.93 2.88 -2.32
C LYS A 255 13.36 3.29 -1.90
N ALA A 256 13.44 4.04 -0.80
CA ALA A 256 14.69 4.60 -0.31
C ALA A 256 15.23 3.75 0.83
N LEU A 257 16.54 3.48 0.83
CA LEU A 257 17.21 2.72 1.88
C LEU A 257 18.21 3.58 2.63
N THR A 258 18.10 3.58 3.95
CA THR A 258 19.10 4.09 4.86
C THR A 258 19.69 2.95 5.69
N ILE A 259 21.02 2.89 5.79
CA ILE A 259 21.75 1.90 6.60
C ILE A 259 22.46 2.62 7.74
N LEU A 260 22.08 2.32 8.98
CA LEU A 260 22.68 2.88 10.19
C LEU A 260 23.65 1.89 10.85
N GLY A 261 24.68 2.39 11.54
CA GLY A 261 25.67 1.58 12.30
C GLY A 261 26.80 0.96 11.46
N LEU A 262 26.71 1.01 10.12
CA LEU A 262 27.69 0.41 9.20
C LEU A 262 28.58 1.42 8.45
N GLU A 263 28.43 2.71 8.73
CA GLU A 263 29.16 3.79 8.09
C GLU A 263 30.67 3.68 8.38
N ARG A 264 31.51 3.92 7.35
CA ARG A 264 32.98 3.94 7.51
C ARG A 264 33.43 5.38 7.80
N GLY A 265 34.24 5.58 8.84
CA GLY A 265 34.92 6.85 9.09
C GLY A 265 34.08 7.96 9.73
N LYS A 266 32.77 7.77 9.94
CA LYS A 266 32.03 8.55 10.93
C LYS A 266 32.47 8.05 12.31
N ALA A 267 33.24 8.88 13.00
CA ALA A 267 33.82 8.59 14.30
C ALA A 267 32.77 8.09 15.31
N GLU A 268 33.25 7.40 16.34
CA GLU A 268 32.60 6.80 17.52
C GLU A 268 31.61 7.69 18.32
N ALA A 269 31.19 8.84 17.79
CA ALA A 269 30.24 9.75 18.41
C ALA A 269 28.79 9.23 18.37
N SER A 270 28.46 8.30 17.48
CA SER A 270 27.19 7.56 17.51
C SER A 270 27.31 6.39 18.48
N SER A 271 26.38 6.27 19.42
CA SER A 271 26.33 5.12 20.33
C SER A 271 25.60 3.91 19.73
N LEU A 272 25.08 4.05 18.51
CA LEU A 272 24.58 2.98 17.65
C LEU A 272 25.74 2.31 16.89
N THR A 273 26.64 1.69 17.63
CA THR A 273 27.77 0.96 17.05
C THR A 273 27.34 -0.42 16.53
N SER A 274 28.14 -1.00 15.65
CA SER A 274 27.99 -2.40 15.23
C SER A 274 27.95 -3.35 16.43
N ASP A 275 28.77 -3.11 17.45
CA ASP A 275 28.83 -3.93 18.67
C ASP A 275 27.54 -3.81 19.49
N PHE A 276 27.03 -2.59 19.68
CA PHE A 276 25.73 -2.40 20.34
C PHE A 276 24.64 -3.14 19.57
N LEU A 277 24.60 -2.99 18.25
CA LEU A 277 23.65 -3.69 17.39
C LEU A 277 23.83 -5.21 17.46
N ALA A 278 25.03 -5.73 17.66
CA ALA A 278 25.29 -7.16 17.86
C ALA A 278 24.49 -7.73 19.04
N ASP A 279 24.38 -6.94 20.10
CA ASP A 279 23.82 -7.34 21.40
C ASP A 279 22.34 -6.95 21.58
N VAL A 280 21.73 -6.25 20.61
CA VAL A 280 20.31 -5.88 20.66
C VAL A 280 19.45 -7.11 20.88
N ALA A 281 18.67 -7.08 21.95
CA ALA A 281 17.82 -8.18 22.39
C ALA A 281 16.35 -7.90 22.16
N TRP A 282 15.97 -6.62 22.13
CA TRP A 282 14.61 -6.21 21.84
C TRP A 282 14.57 -4.86 21.14
N TRP A 283 13.49 -4.63 20.40
CA TRP A 283 13.22 -3.35 19.78
C TRP A 283 11.74 -2.98 19.74
N ASN A 284 11.48 -1.69 19.55
CA ASN A 284 10.18 -1.13 19.27
C ASN A 284 10.34 0.10 18.37
N VAL A 285 9.35 0.39 17.54
CA VAL A 285 9.30 1.63 16.77
C VAL A 285 7.93 2.27 16.97
N ASP A 286 7.93 3.57 17.30
CA ASP A 286 6.73 4.38 17.49
C ASP A 286 6.88 5.69 16.71
N GLY A 287 6.14 5.80 15.60
CA GLY A 287 6.36 6.82 14.59
C GLY A 287 7.85 6.89 14.20
N ARG A 288 8.43 8.10 14.27
CA ARG A 288 9.85 8.36 13.92
C ARG A 288 10.87 7.99 15.00
N THR A 289 10.46 7.21 15.99
CA THR A 289 11.34 6.86 17.11
C THR A 289 11.56 5.37 17.15
N ALA A 290 12.80 4.92 17.01
CA ALA A 290 13.18 3.52 17.22
C ALA A 290 13.85 3.37 18.59
N LEU A 291 13.35 2.46 19.41
CA LEU A 291 13.92 2.10 20.70
C LEU A 291 14.53 0.71 20.61
N LEU A 292 15.84 0.62 20.80
CA LEU A 292 16.62 -0.61 20.79
C LEU A 292 17.15 -0.88 22.19
N GLY A 293 17.07 -2.10 22.68
CA GLY A 293 17.55 -2.42 24.03
C GLY A 293 18.29 -3.75 24.14
N LEU A 294 19.17 -3.79 25.13
CA LEU A 294 19.96 -4.95 25.54
C LEU A 294 19.27 -5.66 26.72
N GLU A 295 19.58 -6.94 26.95
CA GLU A 295 19.08 -7.66 28.14
C GLU A 295 19.64 -7.11 29.45
N THR A 296 20.79 -6.45 29.40
CA THR A 296 21.45 -5.82 30.56
C THR A 296 20.74 -4.56 31.06
N GLY A 297 19.68 -4.10 30.38
CA GLY A 297 18.90 -2.92 30.74
C GLY A 297 19.38 -1.62 30.09
N ASP A 298 20.46 -1.65 29.31
CA ASP A 298 20.86 -0.52 28.47
C ASP A 298 19.95 -0.41 27.24
N SER A 299 19.48 0.80 26.89
CA SER A 299 18.74 1.04 25.66
C SER A 299 19.24 2.29 24.92
N ARG A 300 18.87 2.36 23.64
CA ARG A 300 19.15 3.47 22.72
C ARG A 300 17.85 3.87 22.05
N LYS A 301 17.51 5.15 22.18
CA LYS A 301 16.39 5.77 21.50
C LYS A 301 16.92 6.59 20.34
N LEU A 302 16.58 6.15 19.13
CA LEU A 302 16.94 6.77 17.87
C LEU A 302 15.78 7.66 17.41
N TYR A 303 16.11 8.87 16.99
CA TYR A 303 15.17 9.80 16.37
C TYR A 303 15.51 9.90 14.89
N LEU A 304 14.57 9.46 14.05
CA LEU A 304 14.72 9.45 12.61
C LEU A 304 14.00 10.66 11.98
N ASP A 305 14.47 11.14 10.84
CA ASP A 305 13.70 12.09 10.03
C ASP A 305 12.77 11.38 9.03
N LYS A 306 12.17 12.15 8.13
CA LYS A 306 11.28 11.60 7.08
C LYS A 306 12.01 10.79 6.02
N ALA A 307 13.33 10.93 5.91
CA ALA A 307 14.15 10.14 5.00
C ALA A 307 14.65 8.85 5.67
N GLY A 308 14.28 8.60 6.94
CA GLY A 308 14.80 7.48 7.71
C GLY A 308 16.22 7.70 8.22
N ASP A 309 16.76 8.92 8.07
CA ASP A 309 18.10 9.26 8.52
C ASP A 309 18.13 9.53 10.02
N LEU A 310 19.23 9.12 10.67
CA LEU A 310 19.43 9.36 12.09
C LEU A 310 19.68 10.84 12.36
N VAL A 311 18.74 11.50 13.04
CA VAL A 311 18.84 12.91 13.45
C VAL A 311 19.57 13.03 14.77
N SER A 312 19.18 12.20 15.74
CA SER A 312 19.78 12.19 17.06
C SER A 312 19.58 10.85 17.76
N GLU A 313 20.39 10.63 18.78
CA GLU A 313 20.36 9.41 19.59
C GLU A 313 20.42 9.80 21.08
N ARG A 314 19.69 9.06 21.90
CA ARG A 314 19.74 9.16 23.34
C ARG A 314 19.95 7.79 23.97
N ARG A 315 20.97 7.67 24.81
CA ARG A 315 21.10 6.55 25.74
C ARG A 315 20.04 6.68 26.82
N GLU A 316 19.27 5.62 27.00
CA GLU A 316 18.33 5.48 28.11
C GLU A 316 18.85 4.34 29.01
N THR A 317 18.96 4.62 30.30
CA THR A 317 19.11 3.57 31.31
C THR A 317 17.72 3.08 31.65
N ALA A 318 17.50 1.77 31.67
CA ALA A 318 16.27 1.21 32.23
C ALA A 318 15.98 1.84 33.62
N PRO A 319 14.71 2.13 33.92
CA PRO A 319 14.31 2.62 35.24
C PRO A 319 14.65 1.63 36.36
#